data_AF-A0A2A8VFU8-F1
#
_entry.id   AF-A0A2A8VFU8-F1
#
_cell.length_a   1.000
_cell.length_b   1.000
_cell.length_c   1.000
_cell.angle_alpha   90.00
_cell.angle_beta   90.00
_cell.angle_gamma   90.00
#
_symmetry.space_group_name_H-M   'P 1'
#
loop_
_entity.id
_entity.type
_entity.pdbx_description
1 polymer ?
#
loop_
_entity_poly.entity_id
_entity_poly.type
_entity_poly.pdbx_seq_one_letter_code
_entity_poly.pdbx_strand_id
1 'polypeptide(L)'
;MEQAMRNFFLFLSKNKPMTKLAKKYGLRFGAGRFVAGSSIQQAVEVIRELNSQNLVVTIDYLGEFVDNEREANEMALECVEAIRAIGRENLKSQLSLKMTSMGLDISEEIVMKNMRLILDEATKQNVFVTIDMEDYSRCGKTIDIFMRLKSEYDNIGTVIQAYLYRTEKDIDDLNAYSPNLRLVKGAYKESPEVAFPDKKDVDDNFKKIIKTHLLNGNYTAIATHDDEIIEYTKRLVEEYKIPRDQFEFQMLFGIRVERQHELVKEGYKMRVYVPYGTDWYGYFMRRLAERPANVAFVLKGVMKK
;
A
#
# COMPACT_ATOMS: atom_id res chain seq x y z
N MET A 1 -12.29 6.15 24.73
CA MET A 1 -12.68 4.80 24.24
C MET A 1 -11.88 4.39 23.00
N GLU A 2 -11.77 5.27 21.98
CA GLU A 2 -10.96 5.03 20.77
C GLU A 2 -9.47 4.75 21.02
N GLN A 3 -8.79 5.54 21.85
CA GLN A 3 -7.36 5.37 22.15
C GLN A 3 -7.05 4.00 22.80
N ALA A 4 -7.89 3.58 23.75
CA ALA A 4 -7.74 2.31 24.46
C ALA A 4 -7.98 1.11 23.53
N MET A 5 -8.97 1.21 22.64
CA MET A 5 -9.26 0.19 21.64
C MET A 5 -8.15 0.09 20.58
N ARG A 6 -7.65 1.23 20.08
CA ARG A 6 -6.50 1.27 19.16
C ARG A 6 -5.27 0.61 19.78
N ASN A 7 -4.94 0.97 21.03
CA ASN A 7 -3.80 0.39 21.74
C ASN A 7 -3.97 -1.12 21.98
N PHE A 8 -5.19 -1.58 22.28
CA PHE A 8 -5.50 -3.00 22.42
C PHE A 8 -5.24 -3.78 21.12
N PHE A 9 -5.78 -3.34 19.99
CA PHE A 9 -5.56 -4.02 18.70
C PHE A 9 -4.10 -3.95 18.23
N LEU A 10 -3.39 -2.84 18.48
CA LEU A 10 -1.95 -2.73 18.20
C LEU A 10 -1.10 -3.65 19.09
N PHE A 11 -1.52 -3.88 20.34
CA PHE A 11 -0.89 -4.88 21.20
C PHE A 11 -1.11 -6.29 20.65
N LEU A 12 -2.34 -6.61 20.24
CA LEU A 12 -2.67 -7.91 19.64
C LEU A 12 -1.89 -8.17 18.34
N SER A 13 -1.68 -7.15 17.49
CA SER A 13 -0.93 -7.32 16.24
C SER A 13 0.53 -7.72 16.46
N LYS A 14 1.10 -7.44 17.64
CA LYS A 14 2.51 -7.73 17.96
C LYS A 14 2.71 -9.05 18.72
N ASN A 15 1.63 -9.76 19.07
CA ASN A 15 1.69 -10.91 19.99
C ASN A 15 1.83 -12.26 19.23
N LYS A 16 3.08 -12.74 19.06
CA LYS A 16 3.44 -13.95 18.31
C LYS A 16 2.64 -15.24 18.66
N PRO A 17 2.40 -15.60 19.94
CA PRO A 17 1.62 -16.80 20.27
C PRO A 17 0.12 -16.67 19.91
N MET A 18 -0.48 -15.48 20.06
CA MET A 18 -1.86 -15.25 19.61
C MET A 18 -1.98 -15.28 18.08
N THR A 19 -0.97 -14.78 17.36
CA THR A 19 -0.88 -14.88 15.90
C THR A 19 -0.95 -16.34 15.44
N LYS A 20 -0.25 -17.27 16.10
CA LYS A 20 -0.28 -18.71 15.76
C LYS A 20 -1.68 -19.34 15.93
N LEU A 21 -2.39 -19.00 17.00
CA LEU A 21 -3.74 -19.54 17.25
C LEU A 21 -4.78 -18.96 16.28
N ALA A 22 -4.70 -17.66 16.00
CA ALA A 22 -5.61 -16.99 15.07
C ALA A 22 -5.39 -17.41 13.61
N LYS A 23 -4.14 -17.66 13.18
CA LYS A 23 -3.83 -18.19 11.83
C LYS A 23 -4.54 -19.52 11.55
N LYS A 24 -4.75 -20.36 12.57
CA LYS A 24 -5.39 -21.69 12.43
C LYS A 24 -6.92 -21.62 12.24
N TYR A 25 -7.59 -20.56 12.70
CA TYR A 25 -9.06 -20.48 12.71
C TYR A 25 -9.66 -19.21 12.10
N GLY A 26 -8.89 -18.13 11.94
CA GLY A 26 -9.41 -16.77 11.76
C GLY A 26 -9.82 -16.36 10.33
N LEU A 27 -9.36 -17.06 9.28
CA LEU A 27 -9.88 -16.85 7.91
C LEU A 27 -11.40 -17.12 7.84
N ARG A 28 -11.92 -18.01 8.69
CA ARG A 28 -13.35 -18.32 8.81
C ARG A 28 -14.17 -17.29 9.61
N PHE A 29 -13.52 -16.30 10.22
CA PHE A 29 -14.15 -15.30 11.11
C PHE A 29 -14.05 -13.85 10.58
N GLY A 30 -14.13 -13.67 9.27
CA GLY A 30 -14.27 -12.33 8.64
C GLY A 30 -12.99 -11.72 8.07
N ALA A 31 -11.83 -12.38 8.23
CA ALA A 31 -10.56 -11.90 7.64
C ALA A 31 -10.55 -11.93 6.11
N GLY A 32 -11.31 -12.83 5.47
CA GLY A 32 -11.43 -12.90 4.00
C GLY A 32 -12.01 -11.65 3.34
N ARG A 33 -12.59 -10.72 4.12
CA ARG A 33 -13.03 -9.41 3.60
C ARG A 33 -11.87 -8.42 3.40
N PHE A 34 -10.74 -8.64 4.07
CA PHE A 34 -9.60 -7.70 4.08
C PHE A 34 -8.31 -8.29 3.49
N VAL A 35 -8.29 -9.60 3.24
CA VAL A 35 -7.16 -10.33 2.68
C VAL A 35 -7.69 -11.33 1.67
N ALA A 36 -7.06 -11.41 0.49
CA ALA A 36 -7.55 -12.24 -0.61
C ALA A 36 -7.36 -13.75 -0.42
N GLY A 37 -6.63 -14.15 0.62
CA GLY A 37 -6.34 -15.54 0.91
C GLY A 37 -4.91 -15.72 1.40
N SER A 38 -4.51 -16.97 1.57
CA SER A 38 -3.16 -17.34 2.02
C SER A 38 -2.22 -17.75 0.90
N SER A 39 -2.69 -17.84 -0.35
CA SER A 39 -1.87 -18.23 -1.52
C SER A 39 -2.09 -17.30 -2.71
N ILE A 40 -1.14 -17.33 -3.64
CA ILE A 40 -1.23 -16.57 -4.89
C ILE A 40 -2.43 -16.99 -5.74
N GLN A 41 -2.83 -18.26 -5.74
CA GLN A 41 -4.00 -18.73 -6.51
C GLN A 41 -5.31 -18.08 -6.01
N GLN A 42 -5.47 -17.96 -4.69
CA GLN A 42 -6.62 -17.27 -4.10
C GLN A 42 -6.58 -15.77 -4.42
N ALA A 43 -5.39 -15.16 -4.35
CA ALA A 43 -5.22 -13.77 -4.77
C ALA A 43 -5.60 -13.55 -6.23
N VAL A 44 -5.23 -14.46 -7.14
CA VAL A 44 -5.61 -14.41 -8.57
C VAL A 44 -7.13 -14.41 -8.75
N GLU A 45 -7.87 -15.26 -8.03
CA GLU A 45 -9.34 -15.29 -8.11
C GLU A 45 -9.96 -13.94 -7.70
N VAL A 46 -9.49 -13.36 -6.59
CA VAL A 46 -9.95 -12.04 -6.12
C VAL A 46 -9.58 -10.93 -7.11
N ILE A 47 -8.37 -10.96 -7.68
CA ILE A 47 -7.95 -9.97 -8.69
C ILE A 47 -8.86 -10.05 -9.92
N ARG A 48 -9.17 -11.26 -10.41
CA ARG A 48 -10.08 -11.43 -11.58
C ARG A 48 -11.46 -10.86 -11.29
N GLU A 49 -12.00 -11.13 -10.10
CA GLU A 49 -13.29 -10.59 -9.69
C GLU A 49 -13.26 -9.04 -9.71
N LEU A 50 -12.27 -8.43 -9.06
CA LEU A 50 -12.12 -6.96 -9.04
C LEU A 50 -11.92 -6.37 -10.45
N ASN A 51 -11.10 -7.01 -11.28
CA ASN A 51 -10.87 -6.59 -12.66
C ASN A 51 -12.14 -6.66 -13.52
N SER A 52 -13.00 -7.67 -13.31
CA SER A 52 -14.31 -7.77 -13.97
C SER A 52 -15.25 -6.61 -13.61
N GLN A 53 -15.02 -5.97 -12.47
CA GLN A 53 -15.77 -4.82 -11.97
C GLN A 53 -15.10 -3.48 -12.34
N ASN A 54 -14.14 -3.49 -13.27
CA ASN A 54 -13.32 -2.35 -13.70
C ASN A 54 -12.44 -1.72 -12.61
N LEU A 55 -12.21 -2.43 -11.50
CA LEU A 55 -11.20 -2.07 -10.51
C LEU A 55 -9.85 -2.65 -10.92
N VAL A 56 -8.79 -1.86 -10.79
CA VAL A 56 -7.41 -2.36 -10.94
C VAL A 56 -6.84 -2.71 -9.57
N VAL A 57 -5.78 -3.52 -9.50
CA VAL A 57 -5.28 -4.03 -8.22
C VAL A 57 -3.81 -3.68 -8.01
N THR A 58 -3.38 -3.58 -6.76
CA THR A 58 -2.00 -3.85 -6.36
C THR A 58 -2.04 -4.92 -5.27
N ILE A 59 -1.27 -5.99 -5.44
CA ILE A 59 -1.15 -7.04 -4.43
C ILE A 59 0.08 -6.82 -3.55
N ASP A 60 -0.04 -7.23 -2.29
CA ASP A 60 1.04 -7.21 -1.29
C ASP A 60 1.14 -8.61 -0.66
N TYR A 61 2.28 -9.26 -0.82
CA TYR A 61 2.53 -10.53 -0.14
C TYR A 61 2.95 -10.25 1.29
N LEU A 62 2.11 -10.69 2.22
CA LEU A 62 2.31 -10.48 3.65
C LEU A 62 3.38 -11.45 4.16
N GLY A 63 4.56 -10.89 4.41
CA GLY A 63 5.62 -11.51 5.22
C GLY A 63 6.12 -10.51 6.25
N GLU A 64 5.89 -10.79 7.53
CA GLU A 64 6.41 -9.98 8.63
C GLU A 64 7.64 -10.64 9.26
N PHE A 65 8.53 -9.83 9.85
CA PHE A 65 9.68 -10.29 10.65
C PHE A 65 10.81 -11.00 9.87
N VAL A 66 11.10 -10.57 8.64
CA VAL A 66 12.31 -11.00 7.93
C VAL A 66 13.55 -10.49 8.66
N ASP A 67 14.33 -11.40 9.24
CA ASP A 67 15.50 -11.05 10.06
C ASP A 67 16.84 -11.59 9.54
N ASN A 68 16.80 -12.40 8.48
CA ASN A 68 17.99 -13.01 7.88
C ASN A 68 17.92 -13.07 6.34
N GLU A 69 19.08 -13.21 5.70
CA GLU A 69 19.21 -13.19 4.24
C GLU A 69 18.34 -14.26 3.56
N ARG A 70 18.25 -15.46 4.14
CA ARG A 70 17.47 -16.55 3.56
C ARG A 70 16.00 -16.17 3.46
N GLU A 71 15.42 -15.65 4.54
CA GLU A 71 14.02 -15.20 4.55
C GLU A 71 13.76 -14.04 3.59
N ALA A 72 14.70 -13.10 3.48
CA ALA A 72 14.60 -12.00 2.52
C ALA A 72 14.58 -12.51 1.07
N ASN A 73 15.44 -13.48 0.76
CA ASN A 73 15.49 -14.12 -0.56
C ASN A 73 14.20 -14.92 -0.85
N GLU A 74 13.67 -15.65 0.14
CA GLU A 74 12.39 -16.36 0.02
C GLU A 74 11.23 -15.39 -0.25
N MET A 75 11.17 -14.27 0.47
CA MET A 75 10.19 -13.22 0.23
C MET A 75 10.30 -12.61 -1.17
N ALA A 76 11.52 -12.40 -1.67
CA ALA A 76 11.73 -11.91 -3.02
C ALA A 76 11.22 -12.91 -4.09
N LEU A 77 11.41 -14.21 -3.86
CA LEU A 77 10.89 -15.25 -4.76
C LEU A 77 9.35 -15.31 -4.76
N GLU A 78 8.70 -15.06 -3.62
CA GLU A 78 7.24 -14.95 -3.54
C GLU A 78 6.73 -13.74 -4.34
N CYS A 79 7.44 -12.60 -4.30
CA CYS A 79 7.15 -11.45 -5.16
C CYS A 79 7.31 -11.77 -6.66
N VAL A 80 8.36 -12.52 -7.03
CA VAL A 80 8.58 -12.96 -8.42
C VAL A 80 7.45 -13.88 -8.89
N GLU A 81 7.02 -14.85 -8.09
CA GLU A 81 5.89 -15.72 -8.44
C GLU A 81 4.59 -14.93 -8.57
N ALA A 82 4.37 -13.94 -7.71
CA ALA A 82 3.22 -13.04 -7.81
C ALA A 82 3.20 -12.28 -9.14
N ILE A 83 4.34 -11.72 -9.56
CA ILE A 83 4.50 -11.04 -10.84
C ILE A 83 4.25 -11.99 -12.01
N ARG A 84 4.79 -13.21 -11.97
CA ARG A 84 4.54 -14.24 -13.00
C ARG A 84 3.08 -14.61 -13.09
N ALA A 85 2.39 -14.75 -11.96
CA ALA A 85 0.96 -15.02 -11.94
C ALA A 85 0.16 -13.86 -12.56
N ILE A 86 0.52 -12.59 -12.27
CA ILE A 86 -0.11 -11.42 -12.89
C ILE A 86 0.05 -11.47 -14.42
N GLY A 87 1.28 -11.68 -14.91
CA GLY A 87 1.57 -11.72 -16.34
C GLY A 87 0.90 -12.90 -17.06
N ARG A 88 1.06 -14.12 -16.52
CA ARG A 88 0.49 -15.36 -17.07
C ARG A 88 -1.03 -15.29 -17.22
N GLU A 89 -1.70 -14.68 -16.24
CA GLU A 89 -3.16 -14.58 -16.19
C GLU A 89 -3.70 -13.28 -16.79
N ASN A 90 -2.82 -12.43 -17.34
CA ASN A 90 -3.12 -11.12 -17.92
C ASN A 90 -3.99 -10.23 -17.00
N LEU A 91 -3.62 -10.17 -15.72
CA LEU A 91 -4.37 -9.43 -14.70
C LEU A 91 -4.04 -7.93 -14.74
N LYS A 92 -5.04 -7.08 -14.53
CA LYS A 92 -4.84 -5.63 -14.31
C LYS A 92 -4.40 -5.40 -12.87
N SER A 93 -3.18 -5.84 -12.56
CA SER A 93 -2.59 -5.76 -11.22
C SER A 93 -1.15 -5.23 -11.25
N GLN A 94 -0.69 -4.78 -10.09
CA GLN A 94 0.66 -4.34 -9.78
C GLN A 94 1.13 -5.03 -8.51
N LEU A 95 2.41 -4.92 -8.18
CA LEU A 95 2.96 -5.43 -6.92
C LEU A 95 3.30 -4.25 -5.99
N SER A 96 2.90 -4.32 -4.73
CA SER A 96 3.46 -3.51 -3.64
C SER A 96 4.33 -4.40 -2.77
N LEU A 97 5.40 -3.84 -2.20
CA LEU A 97 6.30 -4.56 -1.29
C LEU A 97 6.90 -3.61 -0.27
N LYS A 98 7.46 -4.17 0.82
CA LYS A 98 8.21 -3.44 1.84
C LYS A 98 9.67 -3.85 1.75
N MET A 99 10.59 -2.88 1.83
CA MET A 99 12.00 -3.18 1.65
C MET A 99 12.61 -3.89 2.86
N THR A 100 12.04 -3.74 4.06
CA THR A 100 12.43 -4.59 5.20
C THR A 100 12.26 -6.07 4.90
N SER A 101 11.15 -6.47 4.28
CA SER A 101 10.94 -7.84 3.83
C SER A 101 11.94 -8.30 2.77
N MET A 102 12.59 -7.37 2.07
CA MET A 102 13.61 -7.63 1.05
C MET A 102 15.05 -7.56 1.62
N GLY A 103 15.22 -7.27 2.91
CA GLY A 103 16.52 -7.24 3.59
C GLY A 103 17.10 -5.84 3.84
N LEU A 104 16.29 -4.76 3.79
CA LEU A 104 16.74 -3.38 4.02
C LEU A 104 17.53 -3.21 5.33
N ASP A 105 17.06 -3.86 6.40
CA ASP A 105 17.64 -3.80 7.74
C ASP A 105 18.77 -4.82 7.94
N ILE A 106 19.04 -5.67 6.95
CA ILE A 106 20.06 -6.72 6.99
C ILE A 106 21.32 -6.25 6.27
N SER A 107 21.19 -5.90 4.98
CA SER A 107 22.29 -5.42 4.14
C SER A 107 21.75 -4.68 2.93
N GLU A 108 22.42 -3.59 2.56
CA GLU A 108 22.14 -2.87 1.33
C GLU A 108 22.36 -3.75 0.08
N GLU A 109 23.35 -4.64 0.11
CA GLU A 109 23.61 -5.57 -1.00
C GLU A 109 22.46 -6.56 -1.19
N ILE A 110 21.89 -7.08 -0.09
CA ILE A 110 20.79 -8.04 -0.12
C ILE A 110 19.52 -7.38 -0.68
N VAL A 111 19.13 -6.21 -0.16
CA VAL A 111 17.94 -5.52 -0.66
C VAL A 111 18.09 -5.12 -2.12
N MET A 112 19.26 -4.64 -2.56
CA MET A 112 19.48 -4.30 -3.97
C MET A 112 19.42 -5.55 -4.88
N LYS A 113 20.02 -6.67 -4.46
CA LYS A 113 19.95 -7.95 -5.19
C LYS A 113 18.51 -8.42 -5.33
N ASN A 114 17.74 -8.42 -4.24
CA ASN A 114 16.35 -8.87 -4.22
C ASN A 114 15.44 -7.94 -5.04
N MET A 115 15.62 -6.62 -4.92
CA MET A 115 14.86 -5.66 -5.71
C MET A 115 15.12 -5.81 -7.21
N ARG A 116 16.38 -5.97 -7.64
CA ARG A 116 16.71 -6.20 -9.06
C ARG A 116 16.11 -7.51 -9.58
N LEU A 117 16.17 -8.60 -8.80
CA LEU A 117 15.52 -9.86 -9.15
C LEU A 117 14.02 -9.69 -9.42
N ILE A 118 13.33 -8.93 -8.57
CA ILE A 118 11.90 -8.64 -8.70
C ILE A 118 11.64 -7.75 -9.92
N LEU A 119 12.39 -6.67 -10.09
CA LEU A 119 12.20 -5.69 -11.16
C LEU A 119 12.53 -6.26 -12.55
N ASP A 120 13.50 -7.16 -12.64
CA ASP A 120 13.82 -7.89 -13.87
C ASP A 120 12.63 -8.74 -14.32
N GLU A 121 11.99 -9.48 -13.41
CA GLU A 121 10.77 -10.24 -13.74
C GLU A 121 9.60 -9.29 -14.02
N ALA A 122 9.45 -8.23 -13.23
CA ALA A 122 8.40 -7.23 -13.43
C ALA A 122 8.47 -6.61 -14.82
N THR A 123 9.68 -6.33 -15.32
CA THR A 123 9.90 -5.80 -16.67
C THR A 123 9.48 -6.80 -17.73
N LYS A 124 9.84 -8.08 -17.58
CA LYS A 124 9.45 -9.16 -18.51
C LYS A 124 7.93 -9.35 -18.60
N GLN A 125 7.24 -9.21 -17.47
CA GLN A 125 5.79 -9.40 -17.38
C GLN A 125 4.99 -8.09 -17.57
N ASN A 126 5.66 -6.96 -17.80
CA ASN A 126 5.06 -5.61 -17.83
C ASN A 126 4.21 -5.29 -16.59
N VAL A 127 4.72 -5.66 -15.41
CA VAL A 127 4.12 -5.39 -14.11
C VAL A 127 4.83 -4.22 -13.44
N PHE A 128 4.06 -3.30 -12.87
CA PHE A 128 4.60 -2.18 -12.11
C PHE A 128 4.80 -2.56 -10.64
N VAL A 129 5.91 -2.11 -10.04
CA VAL A 129 6.25 -2.37 -8.64
C VAL A 129 6.23 -1.06 -7.85
N THR A 130 5.55 -1.02 -6.71
CA THR A 130 5.57 0.11 -5.78
C THR A 130 6.29 -0.29 -4.50
N ILE A 131 7.34 0.44 -4.14
CA ILE A 131 7.98 0.32 -2.82
C ILE A 131 7.12 1.06 -1.80
N ASP A 132 6.49 0.31 -0.89
CA ASP A 132 5.76 0.88 0.24
C ASP A 132 6.71 1.59 1.21
N MET A 133 6.31 2.77 1.67
CA MET A 133 7.05 3.54 2.66
C MET A 133 6.71 3.06 4.07
N GLU A 134 7.76 2.73 4.81
CA GLU A 134 7.67 2.25 6.19
C GLU A 134 7.75 3.43 7.18
N ASP A 135 8.19 3.22 8.41
CA ASP A 135 8.35 4.29 9.40
C ASP A 135 9.51 5.24 9.05
N TYR A 136 9.53 6.37 9.76
CA TYR A 136 10.46 7.47 9.51
C TYR A 136 11.93 7.05 9.48
N SER A 137 12.35 6.11 10.35
CA SER A 137 13.75 5.68 10.44
C SER A 137 14.29 5.04 9.16
N ARG A 138 13.39 4.49 8.32
CA ARG A 138 13.71 3.84 7.05
C ARG A 138 13.48 4.74 5.84
N CYS A 139 12.78 5.85 6.02
CA CYS A 139 12.32 6.72 4.93
C CYS A 139 13.47 7.22 4.03
N GLY A 140 14.55 7.75 4.62
CA GLY A 140 15.70 8.24 3.85
C GLY A 140 16.36 7.13 3.01
N LYS A 141 16.70 6.01 3.66
CA LYS A 141 17.32 4.86 2.97
C LYS A 141 16.42 4.30 1.87
N THR A 142 15.10 4.34 2.08
CA THR A 142 14.13 3.92 1.08
C THR A 142 14.14 4.79 -0.16
N ILE A 143 14.15 6.11 0.02
CA ILE A 143 14.19 7.08 -1.08
C ILE A 143 15.51 6.94 -1.86
N ASP A 144 16.64 6.77 -1.17
CA ASP A 144 17.96 6.59 -1.80
C ASP A 144 18.01 5.34 -2.69
N ILE A 145 17.49 4.21 -2.20
CA ILE A 145 17.40 2.96 -2.97
C ILE A 145 16.44 3.13 -4.15
N PHE A 146 15.28 3.77 -3.95
CA PHE A 146 14.34 4.04 -5.02
C PHE A 146 14.98 4.87 -6.15
N MET A 147 15.71 5.95 -5.83
CA MET A 147 16.37 6.77 -6.85
C MET A 147 17.39 5.98 -7.68
N ARG A 148 18.17 5.10 -7.04
CA ARG A 148 19.12 4.22 -7.74
C ARG A 148 18.37 3.27 -8.67
N LEU A 149 17.35 2.57 -8.17
CA LEU A 149 16.57 1.63 -8.97
C LEU A 149 15.78 2.33 -10.09
N LYS A 150 15.25 3.54 -9.87
CA LYS A 150 14.54 4.30 -10.91
C LYS A 150 15.44 4.73 -12.07
N SER A 151 16.75 4.85 -11.83
CA SER A 151 17.73 5.07 -12.91
C SER A 151 18.01 3.82 -13.75
N GLU A 152 17.68 2.63 -13.21
CA GLU A 152 17.85 1.33 -13.86
C GLU A 152 16.55 0.80 -14.48
N TYR A 153 15.38 1.18 -13.92
CA TYR A 153 14.06 0.65 -14.27
C TYR A 153 12.98 1.72 -14.40
N ASP A 154 12.02 1.52 -15.30
CA ASP A 154 10.88 2.44 -15.52
C ASP A 154 9.58 2.00 -14.82
N ASN A 155 9.43 0.70 -14.57
CA ASN A 155 8.25 0.09 -13.96
C ASN A 155 8.29 0.08 -12.42
N ILE A 156 8.85 1.14 -11.82
CA ILE A 156 9.01 1.27 -10.37
C ILE A 156 8.51 2.63 -9.86
N GLY A 157 7.82 2.60 -8.72
CA GLY A 157 7.38 3.78 -7.97
C GLY A 157 7.62 3.61 -6.47
N THR A 158 7.31 4.65 -5.71
CA THR A 158 7.39 4.60 -4.24
C THR A 158 6.24 5.37 -3.58
N VAL A 159 6.23 5.39 -2.25
CA VAL A 159 5.19 6.01 -1.43
C VAL A 159 5.76 7.23 -0.69
N ILE A 160 4.98 8.30 -0.59
CA ILE A 160 5.30 9.49 0.23
C ILE A 160 4.17 9.74 1.25
N GLN A 161 4.54 10.16 2.46
CA GLN A 161 3.67 10.23 3.63
C GLN A 161 3.45 11.67 4.10
N ALA A 162 2.24 12.22 3.89
CA ALA A 162 1.92 13.62 4.17
C ALA A 162 2.14 14.08 5.62
N TYR A 163 2.13 13.17 6.59
CA TYR A 163 2.37 13.51 7.99
C TYR A 163 3.81 13.89 8.34
N LEU A 164 4.81 13.68 7.47
CA LEU A 164 6.21 13.98 7.78
C LEU A 164 6.58 15.40 7.34
N TYR A 165 7.36 16.11 8.14
CA TYR A 165 7.84 17.46 7.78
C TYR A 165 8.76 17.45 6.54
N ARG A 166 9.50 16.35 6.32
CA ARG A 166 10.45 16.21 5.20
C ARG A 166 9.79 16.06 3.83
N THR A 167 8.52 15.69 3.79
CA THR A 167 7.86 15.18 2.58
C THR A 167 7.80 16.17 1.42
N GLU A 168 7.65 17.47 1.69
CA GLU A 168 7.67 18.47 0.61
C GLU A 168 9.01 18.48 -0.11
N LYS A 169 10.11 18.48 0.66
CA LYS A 169 11.46 18.41 0.11
C LYS A 169 11.69 17.11 -0.66
N ASP A 170 11.24 15.98 -0.13
CA ASP A 170 11.37 14.69 -0.79
C ASP A 170 10.66 14.70 -2.17
N ILE A 171 9.50 15.34 -2.29
CA ILE A 171 8.79 15.46 -3.58
C ILE A 171 9.55 16.34 -4.57
N ASP A 172 10.08 17.47 -4.11
CA ASP A 172 10.86 18.37 -4.96
C ASP A 172 12.14 17.69 -5.47
N ASP A 173 12.87 17.01 -4.59
CA ASP A 173 14.09 16.27 -4.94
C ASP A 173 13.79 15.14 -5.93
N LEU A 174 12.72 14.37 -5.69
CA LEU A 174 12.33 13.25 -6.54
C LEU A 174 11.82 13.68 -7.90
N ASN A 175 11.39 14.93 -8.08
CA ASN A 175 10.82 15.42 -9.34
C ASN A 175 11.77 15.24 -10.54
N ALA A 176 13.09 15.29 -10.32
CA ALA A 176 14.10 15.06 -11.35
C ALA A 176 14.05 13.65 -11.98
N TYR A 177 13.36 12.70 -11.35
CA TYR A 177 13.24 11.30 -11.78
C TYR A 177 11.90 10.97 -12.43
N SER A 178 11.03 11.96 -12.66
CA SER A 178 9.65 11.79 -13.14
C SER A 178 8.90 10.65 -12.41
N PRO A 179 8.85 10.69 -11.06
CA PRO A 179 8.51 9.52 -10.27
C PRO A 179 7.01 9.20 -10.34
N ASN A 180 6.68 7.92 -10.30
CA ASN A 180 5.32 7.50 -9.97
C ASN A 180 5.20 7.41 -8.44
N LEU A 181 4.43 8.32 -7.84
CA LEU A 181 4.27 8.38 -6.39
C LEU A 181 2.86 8.02 -5.97
N ARG A 182 2.79 7.11 -4.99
CA ARG A 182 1.60 6.90 -4.17
C ARG A 182 1.67 7.83 -2.96
N LEU A 183 0.70 8.71 -2.84
CA LEU A 183 0.62 9.67 -1.75
C LEU A 183 -0.36 9.16 -0.70
N VAL A 184 0.09 9.08 0.56
CA VAL A 184 -0.70 8.64 1.72
C VAL A 184 -0.61 9.66 2.84
N LYS A 185 -1.52 9.58 3.83
CA LYS A 185 -1.38 10.38 5.06
C LYS A 185 -0.19 9.93 5.91
N GLY A 186 0.04 8.63 6.03
CA GLY A 186 0.99 8.02 6.95
C GLY A 186 0.30 7.02 7.87
N ALA A 187 0.97 5.91 8.21
CA ALA A 187 0.37 4.78 8.93
C ALA A 187 1.07 4.45 10.26
N TYR A 188 2.28 4.98 10.48
CA TYR A 188 3.09 4.67 11.66
C TYR A 188 2.82 5.68 12.79
N LYS A 189 3.25 5.34 14.00
CA LYS A 189 3.20 6.27 15.13
C LYS A 189 4.57 6.92 15.26
N GLU A 190 4.67 8.16 14.79
CA GLU A 190 5.91 8.93 14.79
C GLU A 190 5.97 9.96 15.92
N SER A 191 7.18 10.42 16.22
CA SER A 191 7.42 11.52 17.17
C SER A 191 6.94 12.86 16.58
N PRO A 192 6.40 13.79 17.39
CA PRO A 192 6.12 15.17 16.96
C PRO A 192 7.35 15.93 16.43
N GLU A 193 8.57 15.43 16.69
CA GLU A 193 9.83 15.96 16.17
C GLU A 193 9.98 15.78 14.65
N VAL A 194 9.30 14.78 14.07
CA VAL A 194 9.45 14.41 12.66
C VAL A 194 8.13 14.41 11.88
N ALA A 195 6.99 14.42 12.59
CA ALA A 195 5.67 14.35 12.01
C ALA A 195 4.70 15.35 12.65
N PHE A 196 3.77 15.85 11.84
CA PHE A 196 2.66 16.69 12.29
C PHE A 196 1.82 15.95 13.35
N PRO A 197 1.68 16.49 14.58
CA PRO A 197 0.87 15.85 15.60
C PRO A 197 -0.63 16.02 15.32
N ASP A 198 -1.01 17.13 14.68
CA ASP A 198 -2.39 17.51 14.43
C ASP A 198 -2.89 17.00 13.08
N LYS A 199 -4.03 16.32 13.10
CA LYS A 199 -4.66 15.76 11.89
C LYS A 199 -4.90 16.83 10.82
N LYS A 200 -5.25 18.05 11.22
CA LYS A 200 -5.51 19.15 10.29
C LYS A 200 -4.28 19.47 9.44
N ASP A 201 -3.10 19.52 10.06
CA ASP A 201 -1.86 19.82 9.35
C ASP A 201 -1.46 18.69 8.40
N VAL A 202 -1.72 17.42 8.79
CA VAL A 202 -1.57 16.27 7.89
C VAL A 202 -2.50 16.40 6.67
N ASP A 203 -3.76 16.76 6.88
CA ASP A 203 -4.75 16.89 5.81
C ASP A 203 -4.43 18.06 4.86
N ASP A 204 -3.95 19.18 5.40
CA ASP A 204 -3.52 20.34 4.63
C ASP A 204 -2.25 20.04 3.82
N ASN A 205 -1.26 19.39 4.45
CA ASN A 205 -0.07 18.98 3.73
C ASN A 205 -0.40 17.94 2.66
N PHE A 206 -1.34 17.02 2.91
CA PHE A 206 -1.76 16.04 1.91
C PHE A 206 -2.34 16.70 0.66
N LYS A 207 -3.21 17.71 0.83
CA LYS A 207 -3.75 18.52 -0.28
C LYS A 207 -2.64 19.27 -1.04
N LYS A 208 -1.67 19.80 -0.31
CA LYS A 208 -0.51 20.51 -0.88
C LYS A 208 0.32 19.58 -1.75
N ILE A 209 0.73 18.43 -1.24
CA ILE A 209 1.58 17.49 -1.99
C ILE A 209 0.87 16.85 -3.18
N ILE A 210 -0.44 16.59 -3.09
CA ILE A 210 -1.26 16.14 -4.22
C ILE A 210 -1.20 17.20 -5.33
N LYS A 211 -1.39 18.48 -4.98
CA LYS A 211 -1.35 19.57 -5.95
C LYS A 211 0.03 19.70 -6.59
N THR A 212 1.08 19.77 -5.79
CA THR A 212 2.46 19.89 -6.30
C THR A 212 2.80 18.76 -7.26
N HIS A 213 2.58 17.51 -6.86
CA HIS A 213 2.97 16.35 -7.67
C HIS A 213 2.19 16.25 -8.99
N LEU A 214 0.88 16.55 -8.97
CA LEU A 214 0.06 16.58 -10.19
C LEU A 214 0.47 17.71 -11.14
N LEU A 215 0.76 18.90 -10.62
CA LEU A 215 1.19 20.05 -11.44
C LEU A 215 2.59 19.88 -12.02
N ASN A 216 3.43 19.05 -11.40
CA ASN A 216 4.70 18.63 -11.99
C ASN A 216 4.53 17.69 -13.20
N GLY A 217 3.31 17.23 -13.51
CA GLY A 217 3.02 16.34 -14.63
C GLY A 217 3.28 14.86 -14.35
N ASN A 218 3.62 14.51 -13.11
CA ASN A 218 3.96 13.14 -12.73
C ASN A 218 2.72 12.28 -12.45
N TYR A 219 2.86 10.96 -12.62
CA TYR A 219 1.78 10.02 -12.30
C TYR A 219 1.54 9.96 -10.79
N THR A 220 0.30 10.23 -10.36
CA THR A 220 -0.03 10.34 -8.94
C THR A 220 -1.08 9.32 -8.53
N ALA A 221 -0.75 8.45 -7.58
CA ALA A 221 -1.71 7.56 -6.94
C ALA A 221 -2.17 8.15 -5.59
N ILE A 222 -3.39 8.69 -5.54
CA ILE A 222 -3.97 9.29 -4.34
C ILE A 222 -4.59 8.18 -3.48
N ALA A 223 -3.83 7.66 -2.52
CA ALA A 223 -4.23 6.55 -1.68
C ALA A 223 -4.90 7.04 -0.38
N THR A 224 -6.23 7.16 -0.42
CA THR A 224 -7.02 7.69 0.68
C THR A 224 -8.46 7.16 0.69
N HIS A 225 -9.04 7.07 1.88
CA HIS A 225 -10.47 6.80 2.09
C HIS A 225 -11.24 8.04 2.52
N ASP A 226 -10.62 9.21 2.45
CA ASP A 226 -11.17 10.49 2.91
C ASP A 226 -11.89 11.22 1.78
N ASP A 227 -13.20 11.43 1.93
CA ASP A 227 -14.02 12.10 0.91
C ASP A 227 -13.62 13.54 0.68
N GLU A 228 -13.14 14.25 1.71
CA GLU A 228 -12.73 15.65 1.53
C GLU A 228 -11.50 15.75 0.64
N ILE A 229 -10.56 14.80 0.76
CA ILE A 229 -9.37 14.72 -0.09
C ILE A 229 -9.74 14.30 -1.51
N ILE A 230 -10.67 13.34 -1.65
CA ILE A 230 -11.16 12.89 -2.96
C ILE A 230 -11.82 14.06 -3.70
N GLU A 231 -12.77 14.75 -3.07
CA GLU A 231 -13.49 15.87 -3.68
C GLU A 231 -12.57 17.09 -3.92
N TYR A 232 -11.60 17.33 -3.03
CA TYR A 232 -10.54 18.31 -3.31
C TYR A 232 -9.77 17.96 -4.58
N THR A 233 -9.33 16.70 -4.72
CA THR A 233 -8.56 16.23 -5.88
C THR A 233 -9.39 16.36 -7.16
N LYS A 234 -10.68 15.99 -7.11
CA LYS A 234 -11.59 16.13 -8.26
C LYS A 234 -11.73 17.57 -8.75
N ARG A 235 -11.93 18.53 -7.83
CA ARG A 235 -11.96 19.96 -8.17
C ARG A 235 -10.64 20.45 -8.74
N LEU A 236 -9.53 20.04 -8.14
CA LEU A 236 -8.19 20.40 -8.59
C LEU A 236 -7.93 19.93 -10.02
N VAL A 237 -8.21 18.67 -10.35
CA VAL A 237 -7.93 18.15 -11.69
C VAL A 237 -8.81 18.78 -12.76
N GLU A 238 -10.03 19.20 -12.41
CA GLU A 238 -10.90 19.98 -13.29
C GLU A 238 -10.37 21.41 -13.51
N GLU A 239 -10.01 22.11 -12.42
CA GLU A 239 -9.46 23.48 -12.45
C GLU A 239 -8.21 23.59 -13.33
N TYR A 240 -7.27 22.65 -13.18
CA TYR A 240 -6.00 22.64 -13.91
C TYR A 240 -6.01 21.78 -15.17
N LYS A 241 -7.17 21.22 -15.55
CA LYS A 241 -7.35 20.34 -16.73
C LYS A 241 -6.35 19.17 -16.77
N ILE A 242 -6.09 18.57 -15.61
CA ILE A 242 -5.17 17.43 -15.48
C ILE A 242 -5.83 16.19 -16.09
N PRO A 243 -5.15 15.47 -17.00
CA PRO A 243 -5.68 14.25 -17.61
C PRO A 243 -6.01 13.16 -16.58
N ARG A 244 -7.13 12.46 -16.79
CA ARG A 244 -7.58 11.38 -15.89
C ARG A 244 -6.68 10.15 -15.89
N ASP A 245 -5.82 10.00 -16.89
CA ASP A 245 -4.82 8.93 -16.99
C ASP A 245 -3.49 9.29 -16.31
N GLN A 246 -3.31 10.56 -15.89
CA GLN A 246 -2.15 10.99 -15.08
C GLN A 246 -2.30 10.62 -13.59
N PHE A 247 -3.48 10.18 -13.15
CA PHE A 247 -3.68 9.85 -11.74
C PHE A 247 -4.68 8.73 -11.51
N GLU A 248 -4.73 8.25 -10.27
CA GLU A 248 -5.71 7.29 -9.81
C GLU A 248 -6.03 7.49 -8.33
N PHE A 249 -7.18 6.97 -7.90
CA PHE A 249 -7.47 6.80 -6.49
C PHE A 249 -7.10 5.39 -6.04
N GLN A 250 -6.62 5.25 -4.81
CA GLN A 250 -6.37 3.93 -4.23
C GLN A 250 -7.04 3.75 -2.87
N MET A 251 -7.59 2.56 -2.63
CA MET A 251 -8.19 2.17 -1.36
C MET A 251 -7.83 0.74 -1.01
N LEU A 252 -7.77 0.47 0.28
CA LEU A 252 -7.60 -0.88 0.81
C LEU A 252 -8.79 -1.79 0.48
N PHE A 253 -8.49 -3.07 0.24
CA PHE A 253 -9.47 -4.12 0.04
C PHE A 253 -10.47 -4.22 1.20
N GLY A 254 -11.77 -4.33 0.86
CA GLY A 254 -12.86 -4.43 1.82
C GLY A 254 -13.30 -3.12 2.49
N ILE A 255 -12.61 -2.00 2.24
CA ILE A 255 -12.88 -0.70 2.87
C ILE A 255 -13.53 0.28 1.88
N ARG A 256 -14.71 0.80 2.24
CA ARG A 256 -15.50 1.74 1.41
C ARG A 256 -15.76 1.22 -0.02
N VAL A 257 -16.11 -0.06 -0.15
CA VAL A 257 -16.34 -0.74 -1.45
C VAL A 257 -17.32 0.02 -2.35
N GLU A 258 -18.43 0.53 -1.79
CA GLU A 258 -19.40 1.35 -2.54
C GLU A 258 -18.73 2.57 -3.19
N ARG A 259 -17.90 3.29 -2.43
CA ARG A 259 -17.15 4.46 -2.94
C ARG A 259 -16.15 4.08 -4.03
N GLN A 260 -15.52 2.91 -3.93
CA GLN A 260 -14.63 2.41 -4.98
C GLN A 260 -15.39 2.27 -6.32
N HIS A 261 -16.59 1.70 -6.29
CA HIS A 261 -17.43 1.56 -7.48
C HIS A 261 -18.00 2.89 -7.99
N GLU A 262 -18.33 3.82 -7.09
CA GLU A 262 -18.73 5.18 -7.48
C GLU A 262 -17.63 5.86 -8.28
N LEU A 263 -16.38 5.84 -7.81
CA LEU A 263 -15.25 6.45 -8.52
C LEU A 263 -15.01 5.83 -9.91
N VAL A 264 -15.17 4.52 -10.04
CA VAL A 264 -15.13 3.85 -11.36
C VAL A 264 -16.26 4.34 -12.27
N LYS A 265 -17.49 4.46 -11.76
CA LYS A 265 -18.65 4.97 -12.53
C LYS A 265 -18.49 6.43 -12.93
N GLU A 266 -17.83 7.23 -12.09
CA GLU A 266 -17.44 8.61 -12.40
C GLU A 266 -16.32 8.67 -13.45
N GLY A 267 -15.71 7.54 -13.80
CA GLY A 267 -14.68 7.40 -14.84
C GLY A 267 -13.26 7.64 -14.35
N TYR A 268 -13.00 7.48 -13.05
CA TYR A 268 -11.65 7.51 -12.49
C TYR A 268 -11.04 6.11 -12.43
N LYS A 269 -9.72 6.03 -12.60
CA LYS A 269 -8.98 4.79 -12.29
C LYS A 269 -8.98 4.59 -10.78
N MET A 270 -9.48 3.44 -10.34
CA MET A 270 -9.60 3.08 -8.93
C MET A 270 -8.83 1.79 -8.68
N ARG A 271 -7.74 1.88 -7.91
CA ARG A 271 -6.91 0.74 -7.52
C ARG A 271 -7.25 0.23 -6.13
N VAL A 272 -7.41 -1.07 -6.01
CA VAL A 272 -7.61 -1.73 -4.71
C VAL A 272 -6.29 -2.35 -4.25
N TYR A 273 -5.85 -2.03 -3.03
CA TYR A 273 -4.69 -2.66 -2.39
C TYR A 273 -5.15 -3.96 -1.71
N VAL A 274 -4.71 -5.08 -2.26
CA VAL A 274 -5.18 -6.43 -1.94
C VAL A 274 -4.05 -7.24 -1.31
N PRO A 275 -4.00 -7.33 0.03
CA PRO A 275 -2.99 -8.13 0.69
C PRO A 275 -3.35 -9.62 0.63
N TYR A 276 -2.35 -10.50 0.59
CA TYR A 276 -2.52 -11.95 0.65
C TYR A 276 -1.32 -12.61 1.34
N GLY A 277 -1.48 -13.87 1.77
CA GLY A 277 -0.41 -14.63 2.41
C GLY A 277 -0.76 -15.11 3.81
N THR A 278 0.14 -15.88 4.41
CA THR A 278 -0.13 -16.56 5.68
C THR A 278 0.00 -15.64 6.91
N ASP A 279 0.70 -14.51 6.79
CA ASP A 279 0.94 -13.53 7.86
C ASP A 279 -0.15 -12.45 7.99
N TRP A 280 -1.38 -12.79 7.61
CA TRP A 280 -2.50 -11.85 7.55
C TRP A 280 -2.95 -11.24 8.89
N TYR A 281 -2.67 -11.90 10.02
CA TYR A 281 -3.23 -11.52 11.31
C TYR A 281 -2.75 -10.15 11.82
N GLY A 282 -1.43 -9.90 11.75
CA GLY A 282 -0.84 -8.63 12.19
C GLY A 282 -1.39 -7.46 11.38
N TYR A 283 -1.43 -7.62 10.06
CA TYR A 283 -2.05 -6.68 9.13
C TYR A 283 -3.53 -6.42 9.48
N PHE A 284 -4.32 -7.49 9.62
CA PHE A 284 -5.76 -7.39 9.93
C PHE A 284 -6.01 -6.64 11.24
N MET A 285 -5.26 -6.93 12.30
CA MET A 285 -5.40 -6.25 13.59
C MET A 285 -5.08 -4.75 13.51
N ARG A 286 -4.06 -4.35 12.72
CA ARG A 286 -3.78 -2.92 12.49
C ARG A 286 -4.93 -2.23 11.76
N ARG A 287 -5.55 -2.87 10.77
CA ARG A 287 -6.73 -2.34 10.06
C ARG A 287 -7.95 -2.18 10.97
N LEU A 288 -8.14 -3.06 11.96
CA LEU A 288 -9.19 -2.88 12.98
C LEU A 288 -8.91 -1.72 13.94
N ALA A 289 -7.64 -1.50 14.28
CA ALA A 289 -7.22 -0.42 15.16
C ALA A 289 -7.46 0.98 14.56
N GLU A 290 -7.53 1.09 13.24
CA GLU A 290 -7.58 2.37 12.52
C GLU A 290 -8.92 3.09 12.58
N ARG A 291 -10.05 2.37 12.61
CA ARG A 291 -11.38 2.97 12.74
C ARG A 291 -12.33 2.09 13.56
N PRO A 292 -13.09 2.66 14.53
CA PRO A 292 -14.15 1.92 15.24
C PRO A 292 -15.18 1.29 14.32
N ALA A 293 -15.47 1.94 13.18
CA ALA A 293 -16.35 1.39 12.16
C ALA A 293 -15.85 0.03 11.64
N ASN A 294 -14.53 -0.14 11.45
CA ASN A 294 -13.94 -1.40 11.01
C ASN A 294 -14.22 -2.53 12.01
N VAL A 295 -14.22 -2.21 13.31
CA VAL A 295 -14.57 -3.15 14.39
C VAL A 295 -16.07 -3.49 14.38
N ALA A 296 -16.94 -2.48 14.23
CA ALA A 296 -18.38 -2.69 14.14
C ALA A 296 -18.78 -3.57 12.94
N PHE A 297 -18.04 -3.49 11.83
CA PHE A 297 -18.25 -4.34 10.65
C PHE A 297 -17.86 -5.81 10.91
N VAL A 298 -16.77 -6.07 11.64
CA VAL A 298 -16.41 -7.44 12.04
C VAL A 298 -17.47 -8.03 12.95
N LEU A 299 -17.95 -7.28 13.94
CA LEU A 299 -19.02 -7.72 14.84
C LEU A 299 -20.32 -8.05 14.08
N LYS A 300 -20.71 -7.22 13.09
CA LYS A 300 -21.87 -7.51 12.22
C LYS A 300 -21.66 -8.74 11.32
N GLY A 301 -20.45 -9.00 10.84
CA GLY A 301 -20.11 -10.19 10.06
C GLY A 301 -20.14 -11.48 10.86
N VAL A 302 -19.86 -11.42 12.17
CA VAL A 302 -19.96 -12.56 13.09
C VAL A 302 -21.41 -12.85 13.49
N MET A 303 -22.27 -11.81 13.59
CA MET A 303 -23.70 -11.95 13.93
C MET A 303 -24.61 -12.32 12.74
N LYS A 304 -24.14 -12.16 11.49
CA LYS A 304 -24.82 -12.72 10.31
C LYS A 304 -24.38 -14.17 10.09
N LYS A 305 -24.79 -15.05 11.01
CA LYS A 305 -24.89 -16.50 10.82
C LYS A 305 -26.16 -16.99 11.49
#